data_AF-A0A847GLX6-F1
#
_entry.id   AF-A0A847GLX6-F1
#
_cell.length_a   1.000
_cell.length_b   1.000
_cell.length_c   1.000
_cell.angle_alpha   90.00
_cell.angle_beta   90.00
_cell.angle_gamma   90.00
#
_symmetry.space_group_name_H-M   'P 1'
#
loop_
_entity.id
_entity.type
_entity.pdbx_description
1 polymer ?
#
loop_
_entity_poly.entity_id
_entity_poly.type
_entity_poly.pdbx_seq_one_letter_code
_entity_poly.pdbx_strand_id
1 'polypeptide(L)'
;MEPPYQLLRGVRAVLSRYFDSFNPVEIEPAGLNIHTCCYQGDPKRLLVGLLNNDLFADWRGGLRVRMGAIASARELWRGKELPAQDRLELVIPAGDVAIVEIRLK
;
A
#
# COMPACT_ATOMS: atom_id res chain seq x y z
N MET A 1 -32.65 15.99 -8.85
CA MET A 1 -32.04 15.56 -7.57
C MET A 1 -30.93 14.59 -7.92
N GLU A 2 -29.66 15.00 -7.81
CA GLU A 2 -28.56 14.07 -8.01
C GLU A 2 -28.61 12.98 -6.92
N PRO A 3 -28.40 11.70 -7.27
CA PRO A 3 -28.40 10.63 -6.27
C PRO A 3 -27.33 10.90 -5.21
N PRO A 4 -27.64 10.77 -3.91
CA PRO A 4 -26.69 11.08 -2.82
C PRO A 4 -25.37 10.30 -2.95
N TYR A 5 -25.39 9.15 -3.61
CA TYR A 5 -24.22 8.31 -3.89
C TYR A 5 -23.21 8.96 -4.85
N GLN A 6 -23.64 9.79 -5.80
CA GLN A 6 -22.74 10.49 -6.72
C GLN A 6 -21.97 11.60 -6.00
N LEU A 7 -22.65 12.32 -5.12
CA LEU A 7 -22.05 13.37 -4.29
C LEU A 7 -21.05 12.78 -3.30
N LEU A 8 -21.39 11.64 -2.68
CA LEU A 8 -20.46 10.88 -1.83
C LEU A 8 -19.25 10.33 -2.62
N ARG A 9 -19.43 9.91 -3.88
CA ARG A 9 -18.30 9.51 -4.75
C ARG A 9 -17.40 10.70 -5.08
N GLY A 10 -17.96 11.88 -5.35
CA GLY A 10 -17.19 13.10 -5.59
C GLY A 10 -16.38 13.53 -4.37
N VAL A 11 -17.01 13.56 -3.19
CA VAL A 11 -16.34 13.86 -1.91
C VAL A 11 -15.25 12.83 -1.61
N ARG A 12 -15.54 11.53 -1.80
CA ARG A 12 -14.53 10.47 -1.64
C ARG A 12 -13.36 10.67 -2.61
N ALA A 13 -13.61 10.99 -3.88
CA ALA A 13 -12.53 11.18 -4.86
C ALA A 13 -11.61 12.36 -4.50
N VAL A 14 -12.18 13.48 -4.04
CA VAL A 14 -11.40 14.65 -3.62
C VAL A 14 -10.62 14.37 -2.34
N LEU A 15 -11.27 13.78 -1.34
CA LEU A 15 -10.62 13.45 -0.06
C LEU A 15 -9.59 12.33 -0.22
N SER A 16 -9.89 11.27 -0.96
CA SER A 16 -8.92 10.22 -1.27
C SER A 16 -7.70 10.80 -1.96
N ARG A 17 -7.86 11.66 -2.98
CA ARG A 17 -6.70 12.31 -3.61
C ARG A 17 -5.88 13.16 -2.63
N TYR A 18 -6.54 13.84 -1.70
CA TYR A 18 -5.86 14.61 -0.64
C TYR A 18 -5.12 13.70 0.35
N PHE A 19 -5.75 12.63 0.86
CA PHE A 19 -5.13 11.71 1.81
C PHE A 19 -4.09 10.78 1.16
N ASP A 20 -4.30 10.34 -0.08
CA ASP A 20 -3.35 9.57 -0.88
C ASP A 20 -2.07 10.38 -1.18
N SER A 21 -2.14 11.72 -1.16
CA SER A 21 -0.95 12.58 -1.28
C SER A 21 -0.05 12.51 -0.05
N PHE A 22 -0.61 12.18 1.12
CA PHE A 22 0.16 11.97 2.35
C PHE A 22 0.58 10.51 2.56
N ASN A 23 0.00 9.56 1.84
CA ASN A 23 0.42 8.18 1.93
C ASN A 23 1.77 8.01 1.20
N PRO A 24 2.83 7.59 1.90
CA PRO A 24 4.16 7.45 1.28
C PRO A 24 4.23 6.29 0.28
N VAL A 25 3.16 5.50 0.14
CA VAL A 25 3.09 4.34 -0.75
C VAL A 25 1.85 4.38 -1.64
N GLU A 26 1.96 3.73 -2.78
CA GLU A 26 0.93 3.59 -3.79
C GLU A 26 0.87 2.13 -4.23
N ILE A 27 -0.33 1.63 -4.51
CA ILE A 27 -0.56 0.28 -5.03
C ILE A 27 -1.30 0.33 -6.36
N GLU A 28 -1.00 -0.62 -7.23
CA GLU A 28 -1.71 -0.80 -8.50
C GLU A 28 -1.81 -2.30 -8.84
N PRO A 29 -3.03 -2.86 -8.98
CA PRO A 29 -4.33 -2.19 -8.93
C PRO A 29 -4.77 -1.81 -7.52
N ALA A 30 -5.64 -0.81 -7.41
CA ALA A 30 -6.30 -0.47 -6.14
C ALA A 30 -7.19 -1.63 -5.64
N GLY A 31 -7.55 -1.62 -4.35
CA GLY A 31 -8.49 -2.59 -3.77
C GLY A 31 -8.05 -3.18 -2.44
N LEU A 32 -6.81 -2.96 -2.01
CA LEU A 32 -6.34 -3.34 -0.68
C LEU A 32 -6.59 -2.23 0.33
N ASN A 33 -6.80 -2.60 1.59
CA ASN A 33 -6.62 -1.66 2.69
C ASN A 33 -5.12 -1.54 2.99
N ILE A 34 -4.65 -0.29 3.15
CA ILE A 34 -3.23 0.02 3.34
C ILE A 34 -3.06 0.71 4.69
N HIS A 35 -2.13 0.21 5.49
CA HIS A 35 -1.66 0.87 6.70
C HIS A 35 -0.17 1.11 6.59
N THR A 36 0.26 2.35 6.75
CA THR A 36 1.68 2.70 6.70
C THR A 36 2.12 3.27 8.05
N CYS A 37 3.21 2.72 8.59
CA CYS A 37 3.85 3.20 9.80
C CYS A 37 5.24 3.75 9.46
N CYS A 38 5.45 5.01 9.81
CA CYS A 38 6.74 5.68 9.75
C CYS A 38 7.32 5.72 11.17
N TYR A 39 8.58 5.31 11.35
CA TYR A 39 9.18 5.25 12.68
C TYR A 39 9.77 6.61 13.10
N GLN A 40 9.41 7.07 14.30
CA GLN A 40 10.03 8.24 14.89
C GLN A 40 11.51 7.96 15.17
N GLY A 41 12.41 8.81 14.68
CA GLY A 41 13.86 8.63 14.79
C GLY A 41 14.49 7.70 13.74
N ASP A 42 13.69 7.06 12.88
CA ASP A 42 14.16 6.24 11.76
C ASP A 42 13.34 6.53 10.48
N PRO A 43 13.50 7.73 9.87
CA PRO A 43 12.66 8.19 8.76
C PRO A 43 12.88 7.40 7.46
N LYS A 44 13.96 6.61 7.38
CA LYS A 44 14.24 5.73 6.24
C LYS A 44 13.59 4.36 6.38
N ARG A 45 12.87 4.09 7.47
CA ARG A 45 12.14 2.86 7.71
C ARG A 45 10.64 3.08 7.55
N LEU A 46 10.05 2.29 6.67
CA LEU A 46 8.61 2.21 6.51
C LEU A 46 8.15 0.78 6.79
N LEU A 47 7.02 0.65 7.48
CA LEU A 47 6.31 -0.61 7.61
C LEU A 47 4.94 -0.47 6.95
N VAL A 48 4.64 -1.33 5.99
CA VAL A 48 3.43 -1.26 5.19
C VAL A 48 2.63 -2.54 5.39
N GLY A 49 1.44 -2.42 5.96
CA GLY A 49 0.43 -3.48 6.01
C GLY A 49 -0.51 -3.38 4.81
N LEU A 50 -0.65 -4.48 4.08
CA LEU A 50 -1.51 -4.61 2.91
C LEU A 50 -2.51 -5.72 3.16
N LEU A 51 -3.79 -5.38 3.30
CA LEU A 51 -4.84 -6.34 3.65
C LEU A 51 -5.74 -6.59 2.43
N ASN A 52 -5.81 -7.84 2.00
CA ASN A 52 -6.75 -8.28 0.98
C ASN A 52 -8.05 -8.77 1.65
N ASN A 53 -9.06 -7.92 1.69
CA ASN A 53 -10.37 -8.28 2.24
C ASN A 53 -11.27 -9.01 1.24
N ASP A 54 -10.82 -9.21 0.00
CA ASP A 54 -11.52 -10.08 -0.94
C ASP A 54 -11.32 -11.54 -0.49
N LEU A 55 -12.42 -12.27 -0.31
CA LEU A 55 -12.41 -13.67 0.17
C LEU A 55 -12.34 -14.69 -0.97
N PHE A 56 -12.45 -14.23 -2.23
CA PHE A 56 -12.60 -15.11 -3.39
C PHE A 56 -11.50 -14.95 -4.42
N ALA A 57 -10.72 -13.87 -4.36
CA ALA A 57 -9.65 -13.61 -5.32
C ALA A 57 -8.35 -13.16 -4.66
N ASP A 58 -7.24 -13.71 -5.15
CA ASP A 58 -5.90 -13.21 -4.83
C ASP A 58 -5.72 -11.82 -5.45
N TRP A 59 -5.19 -10.89 -4.67
CA TRP A 59 -4.72 -9.64 -5.20
C TRP A 59 -3.34 -9.81 -5.80
N ARG A 60 -3.13 -9.25 -7.00
CA ARG A 60 -1.84 -9.27 -7.71
C ARG A 60 -1.54 -7.87 -8.22
N GLY A 61 -0.40 -7.33 -7.83
CA GLY A 61 -0.04 -5.97 -8.23
C GLY A 61 1.29 -5.51 -7.69
N GLY A 62 1.57 -4.24 -7.93
CA GLY A 62 2.79 -3.59 -7.50
C GLY A 62 2.55 -2.58 -6.39
N LEU A 63 3.48 -2.51 -5.45
CA LEU A 63 3.62 -1.42 -4.49
C LEU A 63 4.77 -0.51 -4.91
N ARG A 64 4.53 0.79 -4.99
CA ARG A 64 5.55 1.83 -5.21
C ARG A 64 5.67 2.71 -3.96
N VAL A 65 6.89 3.18 -3.69
CA VAL A 65 7.15 4.12 -2.61
C VAL A 65 7.41 5.50 -3.20
N ARG A 66 6.67 6.51 -2.74
CA ARG A 66 6.71 7.88 -3.26
C ARG A 66 7.78 8.76 -2.62
N MET A 67 8.29 8.36 -1.45
CA MET A 67 9.24 9.15 -0.67
C MET A 67 10.71 9.01 -1.08
N GLY A 68 11.05 8.06 -1.95
CA GLY A 68 12.43 7.84 -2.36
C GLY A 68 12.67 6.43 -2.92
N ALA A 69 13.92 6.17 -3.30
CA ALA A 69 14.34 4.87 -3.83
C ALA A 69 14.44 3.82 -2.72
N ILE A 70 13.98 2.61 -3.02
CA ILE A 70 14.06 1.47 -2.13
C ILE A 70 15.51 0.97 -2.06
N ALA A 71 16.05 0.84 -0.85
CA ALA A 71 17.33 0.20 -0.57
C ALA A 71 17.15 -1.30 -0.31
N SER A 72 16.15 -1.67 0.49
CA SER A 72 15.76 -3.05 0.73
C SER A 72 14.27 -3.15 1.05
N ALA A 73 13.67 -4.30 0.77
CA ALA A 73 12.30 -4.58 1.11
C ALA A 73 12.15 -6.05 1.53
N ARG A 74 11.40 -6.31 2.60
CA ARG A 74 11.19 -7.63 3.15
C ARG A 74 9.74 -7.80 3.57
N GLU A 75 9.12 -8.87 3.10
CA GLU A 75 7.83 -9.31 3.60
C GLU A 75 8.06 -10.10 4.90
N LEU A 76 7.54 -9.55 6.00
CA LEU A 76 7.79 -10.02 7.36
C LEU A 76 6.96 -11.26 7.72
N TRP A 77 5.73 -11.38 7.22
CA TRP A 77 4.82 -12.46 7.61
C TRP A 77 5.35 -13.83 7.17
N ARG A 78 5.89 -13.91 5.95
CA ARG A 78 6.46 -15.12 5.32
C ARG A 78 7.98 -15.09 5.28
N GLY A 79 8.61 -14.02 5.79
CA GLY A 79 10.07 -13.87 5.87
C GLY A 79 10.76 -13.80 4.50
N LYS A 80 10.05 -13.31 3.47
CA LYS A 80 10.54 -13.28 2.09
C LYS A 80 11.21 -11.94 1.77
N GLU A 81 12.46 -11.98 1.36
CA GLU A 81 13.13 -10.80 0.78
C GLU A 81 12.51 -10.46 -0.58
N LEU A 82 12.20 -9.18 -0.79
CA LEU A 82 11.67 -8.66 -2.03
C LEU A 82 12.79 -7.91 -2.76
N PRO A 83 12.88 -8.04 -4.11
CA PRO A 83 13.92 -7.36 -4.85
C PRO A 83 13.73 -5.84 -4.73
N ALA A 84 14.79 -5.13 -4.37
CA ALA A 84 14.79 -3.67 -4.26
C ALA A 84 14.67 -3.04 -5.66
N GLN A 85 13.43 -2.81 -6.07
CA GLN A 85 13.05 -2.20 -7.35
C GLN A 85 12.11 -1.03 -7.09
N ASP A 86 11.91 -0.16 -8.08
CA ASP A 86 10.99 0.98 -7.97
C ASP A 86 9.53 0.55 -7.76
N ARG A 87 9.20 -0.69 -8.15
CA ARG A 87 7.90 -1.32 -7.97
C ARG A 87 8.10 -2.73 -7.39
N LEU A 88 7.56 -2.96 -6.19
CA LEU A 88 7.58 -4.25 -5.51
C LEU A 88 6.36 -5.07 -5.96
N GLU A 89 6.60 -6.10 -6.77
CA GLU A 89 5.53 -7.01 -7.19
C GLU A 89 5.15 -7.97 -6.05
N LEU A 90 3.85 -8.04 -5.76
CA LEU A 90 3.27 -8.75 -4.64
C LEU A 90 2.04 -9.54 -5.07
N VAL A 91 1.87 -10.71 -4.46
CA VAL A 91 0.66 -11.52 -4.54
C VAL A 91 0.17 -11.72 -3.11
N ILE A 92 -1.04 -11.24 -2.82
CA ILE A 92 -1.66 -11.35 -1.49
C ILE A 92 -2.88 -12.26 -1.65
N PRO A 93 -2.87 -13.44 -1.03
CA PRO A 93 -3.99 -14.36 -1.14
C PRO A 93 -5.32 -13.75 -0.69
N ALA A 94 -6.43 -14.34 -1.14
CA ALA A 94 -7.76 -13.98 -0.67
C ALA A 94 -7.86 -14.07 0.86
N GLY A 95 -8.36 -13.00 1.51
CA GLY A 95 -8.54 -12.91 2.95
C GLY A 95 -7.23 -12.81 3.77
N ASP A 96 -6.09 -12.58 3.12
CA ASP A 96 -4.77 -12.58 3.74
C ASP A 96 -4.16 -11.17 3.84
N VAL A 97 -3.04 -11.08 4.56
CA VAL A 97 -2.27 -9.86 4.77
C VAL A 97 -0.81 -10.05 4.35
N ALA A 98 -0.21 -8.99 3.80
CA ALA A 98 1.23 -8.89 3.66
C ALA A 98 1.75 -7.73 4.53
N ILE A 99 2.85 -7.96 5.24
CA ILE A 99 3.50 -6.92 6.06
C ILE A 99 4.87 -6.70 5.47
N VAL A 100 5.09 -5.55 4.83
CA VAL A 100 6.34 -5.25 4.14
C VAL A 100 7.12 -4.20 4.92
N GLU A 101 8.30 -4.58 5.41
CA GLU A 101 9.30 -3.62 5.87
C GLU A 101 10.10 -3.11 4.67
N ILE A 102 10.22 -1.79 4.55
CA ILE A 102 10.95 -1.12 3.48
C ILE A 102 11.99 -0.18 4.09
N ARG A 103 13.21 -0.26 3.57
CA ARG A 103 14.29 0.70 3.84
C ARG A 103 14.51 1.57 2.62
N LEU A 104 14.57 2.88 2.85
CA LEU A 104 14.91 3.88 1.84
C LEU A 104 16.42 4.14 1.82
N LYS A 105 16.92 4.61 0.68
CA LYS A 105 18.32 5.03 0.52
C LYS A 105 18.67 6.28 1.34
#